data_AF-A0A1C6RAK3-F1
#
_entry.id   AF-A0A1C6RAK3-F1
#
_cell.length_a   1.000
_cell.length_b   1.000
_cell.length_c   1.000
_cell.angle_alpha   90.00
_cell.angle_beta   90.00
_cell.angle_gamma   90.00
#
_symmetry.space_group_name_H-M   'P 1'
#
loop_
_entity.id
_entity.type
_entity.pdbx_description
1 polymer ?
#
loop_
_entity_poly.entity_id
_entity_poly.type
_entity_poly.pdbx_seq_one_letter_code
_entity_poly.pdbx_strand_id
1 'polypeptide(L)'
;MTLSSDSAPTVPTADPVVDGDDRTNRTGRAPTIDTEAAGIVEAVLEGGPANLPVDLRSHLVTPTSDKIKVHHYGGYEHFERDATTGDVTPVVFRWTGRTRIAE
;
A
#
# COMPACT_ATOMS: atom_id res chain seq x y z
N MET A 1 39.10 53.54 25.23
CA MET A 1 37.89 54.16 25.81
C MET A 1 37.03 54.67 24.67
N THR A 2 35.70 54.48 24.77
CA THR A 2 34.58 55.04 23.97
C THR A 2 34.46 54.61 22.50
N LEU A 3 33.58 53.63 22.19
CA LEU A 3 32.13 53.74 21.86
C LEU A 3 31.92 54.28 20.43
N SER A 4 31.48 53.50 19.45
CA SER A 4 30.15 52.89 19.20
C SER A 4 29.19 53.81 18.42
N SER A 5 28.62 53.24 17.33
CA SER A 5 27.39 53.60 16.60
C SER A 5 27.39 54.97 15.88
N ASP A 6 26.70 55.21 14.76
CA ASP A 6 25.37 54.82 14.29
C ASP A 6 25.27 55.32 12.82
N SER A 7 24.67 54.64 11.85
CA SER A 7 23.26 54.89 11.48
C SER A 7 22.86 54.05 10.26
N ALA A 8 21.71 53.41 10.33
CA ALA A 8 20.77 53.35 9.20
C ALA A 8 19.34 53.42 9.75
N PRO A 9 18.42 54.16 9.09
CA PRO A 9 17.24 54.72 9.75
C PRO A 9 16.01 53.79 9.75
N THR A 10 15.24 53.94 10.83
CA THR A 10 13.92 53.40 11.16
C THR A 10 12.80 53.90 10.23
N VAL A 11 11.82 53.05 9.87
CA VAL A 11 10.37 53.40 9.90
C VAL A 11 9.53 52.14 10.20
N PRO A 12 8.51 52.23 11.07
CA PRO A 12 7.69 51.11 11.58
C PRO A 12 6.43 50.89 10.71
N THR A 13 5.63 49.85 10.98
CA THR A 13 4.14 49.91 11.08
C THR A 13 3.46 48.53 11.05
N ALA A 14 2.66 48.30 12.10
CA ALA A 14 1.43 47.49 12.21
C ALA A 14 1.48 45.94 12.13
N ASP A 15 1.38 45.30 13.30
CA ASP A 15 0.28 44.38 13.59
C ASP A 15 -1.00 45.21 13.90
N PRO A 16 -2.27 44.73 13.82
CA PRO A 16 -2.73 43.32 13.86
C PRO A 16 -3.92 43.00 12.92
N VAL A 17 -4.17 41.72 12.60
CA VAL A 17 -5.53 41.23 12.26
C VAL A 17 -5.78 39.86 12.91
N VAL A 18 -6.66 39.88 13.91
CA VAL A 18 -7.51 38.76 14.33
C VAL A 18 -8.84 38.92 13.60
N ASP A 19 -9.21 37.92 12.80
CA ASP A 19 -10.58 37.51 12.42
C ASP A 19 -10.38 36.29 11.49
N GLY A 20 -11.06 35.15 11.55
CA GLY A 20 -12.20 34.64 12.30
C GLY A 20 -12.33 33.17 11.86
N ASP A 21 -13.12 32.38 12.58
CA ASP A 21 -13.44 30.98 12.28
C ASP A 21 -13.66 30.70 10.78
N ASP A 22 -12.99 29.68 10.24
CA ASP A 22 -13.71 28.76 9.36
C ASP A 22 -13.28 27.32 9.65
N ARG A 23 -14.27 26.52 10.02
CA ARG A 23 -14.18 25.08 10.14
C ARG A 23 -13.78 24.56 8.77
N THR A 24 -12.50 24.23 8.60
CA THR A 24 -12.11 23.28 7.55
C THR A 24 -12.52 21.88 8.00
N ASN A 25 -13.83 21.69 7.96
CA ASN A 25 -14.49 20.46 7.63
C ASN A 25 -13.77 19.86 6.43
N ARG A 26 -12.75 19.05 6.67
CA ARG A 26 -12.14 18.20 5.65
C ARG A 26 -13.12 17.05 5.38
N THR A 27 -14.31 17.37 4.90
CA THR A 27 -15.08 16.51 4.01
C THR A 27 -14.40 16.52 2.65
N GLY A 28 -13.15 16.08 2.63
CA GLY A 28 -12.46 15.72 1.40
C GLY A 28 -12.90 14.31 1.05
N ARG A 29 -14.12 14.20 0.51
CA ARG A 29 -14.63 13.07 -0.29
C ARG A 29 -14.26 11.69 0.27
N ALA A 30 -15.21 11.04 0.94
CA ALA A 30 -15.20 9.58 1.05
C ALA A 30 -14.76 9.02 -0.31
N PRO A 31 -13.79 8.09 -0.38
CA PRO A 31 -13.41 7.50 -1.65
C PRO A 31 -14.73 7.05 -2.27
N THR A 32 -15.11 7.68 -3.39
CA THR A 32 -16.14 7.12 -4.25
C THR A 32 -15.53 5.80 -4.65
N ILE A 33 -15.89 4.74 -3.93
CA ILE A 33 -15.52 3.37 -4.22
C ILE A 33 -16.24 3.13 -5.54
N ASP A 34 -15.52 3.36 -6.63
CA ASP A 34 -15.71 2.58 -7.84
C ASP A 34 -15.79 1.13 -7.34
N THR A 35 -16.99 0.57 -7.32
CA THR A 35 -17.31 -0.67 -6.61
C THR A 35 -16.84 -1.85 -7.43
N GLU A 36 -15.52 -1.94 -7.59
CA GLU A 36 -14.79 -3.09 -8.08
C GLU A 36 -14.07 -3.70 -6.87
N ALA A 37 -14.86 -4.29 -5.98
CA ALA A 37 -14.42 -5.14 -4.87
C ALA A 37 -13.27 -4.58 -4.01
N ALA A 38 -13.51 -3.48 -3.30
CA ALA A 38 -12.60 -2.89 -2.31
C ALA A 38 -12.44 -3.74 -1.02
N GLY A 39 -12.37 -5.06 -1.14
CA GLY A 39 -12.16 -6.00 -0.04
C GLY A 39 -10.74 -6.58 -0.04
N ILE A 40 -10.36 -7.22 1.06
CA ILE A 40 -9.22 -8.14 1.10
C ILE A 40 -9.82 -9.53 1.28
N VAL A 41 -9.40 -10.50 0.47
CA VAL A 41 -9.87 -11.89 0.54
C VAL A 41 -8.74 -12.82 0.94
N GLU A 42 -9.11 -13.89 1.65
CA GLU A 42 -8.20 -14.98 1.93
C GLU A 42 -7.95 -15.78 0.64
N ALA A 43 -6.68 -16.08 0.40
CA ALA A 43 -6.21 -16.88 -0.71
C ALA A 43 -5.33 -18.02 -0.20
N VAL A 44 -5.49 -19.20 -0.78
CA VAL A 44 -4.72 -20.40 -0.46
C VAL A 44 -3.92 -20.85 -1.68
N LEU A 45 -2.65 -21.18 -1.45
CA LEU A 45 -1.73 -21.65 -2.47
C LEU A 45 -1.72 -23.19 -2.52
N GLU A 46 -2.17 -23.74 -3.63
CA GLU A 46 -2.19 -25.18 -3.89
C GLU A 46 -1.03 -25.63 -4.79
N GLY A 47 -0.54 -26.84 -4.51
CA GLY A 47 0.64 -27.39 -5.18
C GLY A 47 1.93 -26.75 -4.67
N GLY A 48 2.79 -26.36 -5.60
CA GLY A 48 4.07 -25.74 -5.29
C GLY A 48 5.07 -26.70 -4.64
N PRO A 49 6.25 -26.19 -4.29
CA PRO A 49 7.28 -27.04 -3.72
C PRO A 49 6.89 -27.47 -2.30
N ALA A 50 7.12 -28.75 -1.96
CA ALA A 50 6.70 -29.35 -0.69
C ALA A 50 7.34 -28.70 0.54
N ASN A 51 8.49 -28.06 0.36
CA ASN A 51 9.21 -27.31 1.38
C ASN A 51 8.76 -25.84 1.51
N LEU A 52 7.72 -25.40 0.78
CA LEU A 52 7.14 -24.09 0.99
C LEU A 52 6.47 -24.05 2.38
N PRO A 53 6.89 -23.15 3.29
CA PRO A 53 6.31 -23.01 4.63
C PRO A 53 4.79 -22.83 4.59
N VAL A 54 4.10 -23.41 5.57
CA VAL A 54 2.63 -23.32 5.69
C VAL A 54 2.15 -21.87 5.81
N ASP A 55 2.93 -21.00 6.47
CA ASP A 55 2.61 -19.59 6.63
C ASP A 55 2.68 -18.82 5.30
N LEU A 56 3.41 -19.35 4.30
CA LEU A 56 3.46 -18.80 2.95
C LEU A 56 2.43 -19.45 2.02
N ARG A 57 1.58 -20.37 2.52
CA ARG A 57 0.51 -20.98 1.74
C ARG A 57 -0.82 -20.24 1.89
N SER A 58 -0.94 -19.31 2.83
CA SER A 58 -2.13 -18.47 3.01
C SER A 58 -1.77 -17.00 2.84
N HIS A 59 -2.53 -16.30 2.01
CA HIS A 59 -2.31 -14.88 1.70
C HIS A 59 -3.60 -14.09 1.83
N LEU A 60 -3.44 -12.81 2.14
CA LEU A 60 -4.50 -11.81 2.05
C LEU A 60 -4.24 -10.99 0.78
N VAL A 61 -5.13 -11.09 -0.20
CA VAL A 61 -4.97 -10.47 -1.52
C VAL A 61 -6.19 -9.66 -1.92
N THR A 62 -6.04 -8.83 -2.95
CA THR A 62 -7.20 -8.16 -3.55
C THR A 62 -8.05 -9.18 -4.33
N PRO A 63 -9.37 -9.02 -4.44
CA PRO A 63 -10.24 -9.93 -5.16
C PRO A 63 -9.98 -9.90 -6.67
N THR A 64 -9.25 -8.90 -7.15
CA THR A 64 -8.80 -8.74 -8.55
C THR A 64 -7.39 -9.28 -8.79
N SER A 65 -6.74 -9.86 -7.78
CA SER A 65 -5.43 -10.46 -7.95
C SER A 65 -5.53 -11.77 -8.71
N ASP A 66 -4.83 -11.86 -9.85
CA ASP A 66 -4.79 -13.08 -10.66
C ASP A 66 -3.51 -13.90 -10.46
N LYS A 67 -2.47 -13.31 -9.86
CA LYS A 67 -1.17 -13.96 -9.67
C LYS A 67 -0.58 -13.65 -8.30
N ILE A 68 0.05 -14.65 -7.69
CA ILE A 68 0.85 -14.54 -6.47
C ILE A 68 2.26 -15.07 -6.79
N LYS A 69 3.29 -14.29 -6.43
CA LYS A 69 4.69 -14.70 -6.55
C LYS A 69 5.31 -14.78 -5.17
N VAL A 70 5.76 -15.97 -4.79
CA VAL A 70 6.40 -16.20 -3.48
C VAL A 70 7.89 -16.38 -3.67
N HIS A 71 8.70 -15.58 -2.97
CA HIS A 71 10.15 -15.73 -3.00
C HIS A 71 10.57 -16.95 -2.17
N HIS A 72 11.30 -17.89 -2.78
CA HIS A 72 11.67 -19.15 -2.14
C HIS A 72 12.93 -19.75 -2.79
N TYR A 73 13.91 -20.15 -1.97
CA TYR A 73 15.20 -20.76 -2.39
C TYR A 73 15.86 -20.12 -3.63
N GLY A 74 16.15 -18.82 -3.56
CA GLY A 74 16.85 -18.10 -4.64
C GLY A 74 16.03 -18.00 -5.93
N GLY A 75 14.70 -17.95 -5.80
CA GLY A 75 13.78 -17.92 -6.92
C GLY A 75 12.40 -17.40 -6.53
N TYR A 76 11.49 -17.45 -7.50
CA TYR A 76 10.08 -17.16 -7.30
C TYR A 76 9.24 -18.36 -7.70
N GLU A 77 8.37 -18.78 -6.79
CA GLU A 77 7.27 -19.68 -7.06
C GLU A 77 6.10 -18.86 -7.59
N HIS A 78 5.54 -19.26 -8.72
CA HIS A 78 4.42 -18.58 -9.36
C HIS A 78 3.15 -19.37 -9.13
N PHE A 79 2.11 -18.66 -8.69
CA PHE A 79 0.79 -19.20 -8.51
C PHE A 79 -0.22 -18.32 -9.26
N GLU A 80 -1.15 -18.95 -9.95
CA GLU A 80 -2.20 -18.27 -10.70
C GLU A 80 -3.56 -18.66 -10.15
N ARG A 81 -4.48 -17.70 -10.14
CA ARG A 81 -5.83 -17.90 -9.62
C ARG A 81 -6.54 -18.98 -10.43
N ASP A 82 -7.15 -19.93 -9.73
CA ASP A 82 -7.95 -20.95 -10.37
C ASP A 82 -9.30 -20.37 -10.82
N ALA A 83 -9.45 -20.17 -12.13
CA ALA A 83 -10.69 -19.69 -12.73
C ALA A 83 -11.90 -20.61 -12.47
N THR A 84 -11.69 -21.88 -12.12
CA THR A 84 -12.79 -22.81 -11.80
C THR A 84 -13.37 -22.60 -10.41
N THR A 85 -12.62 -21.98 -9.50
CA THR A 85 -13.05 -21.71 -8.12
C THR A 85 -13.86 -20.40 -8.01
N GLY A 86 -13.78 -19.52 -9.01
CA GLY A 86 -14.51 -18.24 -9.03
C GLY A 86 -14.14 -17.31 -7.87
N ASP A 87 -15.13 -16.59 -7.34
CA ASP A 87 -14.99 -15.68 -6.19
C ASP A 87 -15.27 -16.37 -4.84
N VAL A 88 -15.20 -17.70 -4.79
CA VAL A 88 -15.37 -18.47 -3.55
C VAL A 88 -14.15 -18.27 -2.64
N THR A 89 -14.41 -17.92 -1.38
CA THR A 89 -13.37 -17.78 -0.36
C THR A 89 -13.17 -19.09 0.43
N PRO A 90 -11.92 -19.50 0.69
CA PRO A 90 -10.68 -18.87 0.25
C PRO A 90 -10.43 -19.08 -1.26
N VAL A 91 -9.91 -18.04 -1.91
CA VAL A 91 -9.59 -18.07 -3.34
C VAL A 91 -8.38 -18.99 -3.55
N VAL A 92 -8.51 -19.98 -4.42
CA VAL A 92 -7.42 -20.91 -4.69
C VAL A 92 -6.50 -20.38 -5.78
N PHE A 93 -5.19 -20.36 -5.50
CA PHE A 93 -4.15 -20.11 -6.48
C PHE A 93 -3.31 -21.37 -6.67
N ARG A 94 -3.23 -21.86 -7.91
CA ARG A 94 -2.48 -23.06 -8.25
C ARG A 94 -1.09 -22.73 -8.72
N TRP A 95 -0.11 -23.52 -8.28
CA TRP A 95 1.26 -23.37 -8.73
C TRP A 95 1.40 -23.65 -10.22
N THR A 96 2.02 -22.70 -10.93
CA THR A 96 2.24 -22.79 -12.38
C THR A 96 3.72 -22.99 -12.73
N GLY A 97 4.63 -22.71 -11.81
CA GLY A 97 6.04 -23.01 -12.00
C GLY A 97 6.96 -22.13 -11.16
N ARG A 98 8.24 -22.20 -11.49
CA ARG A 98 9.33 -21.53 -10.78
C ARG A 98 10.20 -20.74 -11.74
N THR A 99 10.61 -19.54 -11.33
CA THR A 99 11.75 -18.84 -11.93
C THR A 99 12.93 -18.86 -10.96
N ARG A 100 14.09 -19.36 -11.41
CA ARG A 100 15.35 -19.23 -10.67
C ARG A 100 15.94 -17.85 -10.93
N ILE A 101 16.44 -17.19 -9.89
CA ILE A 101 17.30 -16.02 -10.07
C ILE A 101 18.70 -16.57 -10.37
N ALA A 102 19.27 -16.20 -11.52
CA ALA A 102 20.66 -16.51 -11.81
C ALA A 102 21.54 -15.60 -10.94
N GLU A 103 22.48 -16.20 -10.22
CA GLU A 103 23.53 -15.49 -9.48
C GLU A 103 24.65 -14.99 -10.40
#